data_AF-A0A8T5AXK9-F1
#
_entry.id   AF-A0A8T5AXK9-F1
#
_cell.length_a   1.000
_cell.length_b   1.000
_cell.length_c   1.000
_cell.angle_alpha   90.00
_cell.angle_beta   90.00
_cell.angle_gamma   90.00
#
_symmetry.space_group_name_H-M   'P 1'
#
loop_
_entity.id
_entity.type
_entity.pdbx_description
1 polymer ?
#
loop_
_entity_poly.entity_id
_entity_poly.type
_entity_poly.pdbx_seq_one_letter_code
_entity_poly.pdbx_strand_id
1 'polypeptide(L)'
;GEPVSIPLTIYGTKGCIKGDILIREDGRRIGIEELFEKKTKSEIKDAFFPYGIKNPMALETLEFLKAIKEERDMETSGLEGLRDLAASYALIESSLMGQSIKVDDVETGKIGRYEEEINTYYSVT
;
A
#
# COMPACT_ATOMS: atom_id res chain seq x y z
N GLY A 1 5.79 -7.88 29.08
CA GLY A 1 6.59 -8.64 28.11
C GLY A 1 6.83 -7.75 26.91
N GLU A 2 8.00 -7.81 26.29
CA GLU A 2 8.25 -7.08 25.05
C GLU A 2 7.32 -7.62 23.94
N PRO A 3 6.76 -6.74 23.09
CA PRO A 3 5.89 -7.18 22.00
C PRO A 3 6.69 -8.02 21.01
N VAL A 4 6.21 -9.24 20.77
CA VAL A 4 6.73 -10.08 19.69
C VAL A 4 6.25 -9.47 18.37
N SER A 5 7.15 -8.84 17.63
CA SER A 5 6.87 -8.37 16.27
C SER A 5 7.11 -9.51 15.28
N ILE A 6 6.11 -9.79 14.44
CA ILE A 6 6.29 -10.60 13.24
C ILE A 6 6.60 -9.62 12.11
N PRO A 7 7.85 -9.51 11.65
CA PRO A 7 8.16 -8.62 10.54
C PRO A 7 7.45 -9.10 9.27
N LEU A 8 7.08 -8.16 8.39
CA LEU A 8 6.58 -8.48 7.05
C LEU A 8 7.50 -9.53 6.42
N THR A 9 6.91 -10.66 6.02
CA THR A 9 7.66 -11.76 5.44
C THR A 9 7.03 -12.19 4.12
N ILE A 10 7.80 -12.08 3.03
CA ILE A 10 7.39 -12.48 1.68
C ILE A 10 8.22 -13.69 1.27
N TYR A 11 7.56 -14.81 0.99
CA TYR A 11 8.22 -16.05 0.56
C TYR A 11 8.20 -16.18 -0.96
N GLY A 12 9.32 -16.62 -1.53
CA GLY A 12 9.46 -16.95 -2.94
C GLY A 12 10.20 -18.27 -3.14
N THR A 13 10.31 -18.71 -4.39
CA THR A 13 10.92 -20.01 -4.73
C THR A 13 12.42 -20.09 -4.49
N LYS A 14 13.10 -18.94 -4.28
CA LYS A 14 14.56 -18.83 -4.11
C LYS A 14 14.98 -18.20 -2.79
N GLY A 15 14.06 -18.11 -1.82
CA GLY A 15 14.29 -17.45 -0.55
C GLY A 15 13.09 -16.65 -0.05
N CYS A 16 13.31 -15.80 0.95
CA CYS A 16 12.29 -14.90 1.47
C CYS A 16 12.86 -13.51 1.79
N ILE A 17 11.99 -12.52 1.80
CA ILE A 17 12.25 -11.22 2.42
C ILE A 17 11.65 -11.27 3.81
N LYS A 18 12.41 -10.90 4.84
CA LYS A 18 11.94 -10.79 6.22
C LYS A 18 12.38 -9.44 6.78
N GLY A 19 11.42 -8.52 6.93
CA GLY A 19 11.71 -7.12 7.22
C GLY A 19 12.55 -6.50 6.09
N ASP A 20 13.71 -5.98 6.44
CA ASP A 20 14.69 -5.34 5.54
C ASP A 20 15.76 -6.30 5.01
N ILE A 21 15.65 -7.60 5.30
CA ILE A 21 16.64 -8.62 4.92
C ILE A 21 16.08 -9.58 3.87
N LEU A 22 16.78 -9.70 2.74
CA LEU A 22 16.63 -10.79 1.79
C LEU A 22 17.43 -12.01 2.27
N ILE A 23 16.76 -13.12 2.51
CA ILE A 23 17.33 -14.43 2.84
C ILE A 23 17.22 -15.33 1.61
N ARG A 24 18.36 -15.72 1.03
CA ARG A 24 18.40 -16.59 -0.15
C ARG A 24 18.40 -18.07 0.22
N GLU A 25 18.07 -18.92 -0.74
CA GLU A 25 18.09 -20.39 -0.60
C GLU A 25 19.45 -20.97 -0.15
N ASP A 26 20.56 -20.29 -0.51
CA ASP A 26 21.92 -20.65 -0.10
C ASP A 26 22.30 -20.16 1.31
N GLY A 27 21.33 -19.61 2.04
CA GLY A 27 21.50 -19.09 3.40
C GLY A 27 22.09 -17.67 3.48
N ARG A 28 22.46 -17.04 2.34
CA ARG A 28 22.97 -15.67 2.35
C ARG A 28 21.89 -14.69 2.78
N ARG A 29 22.29 -13.72 3.61
CA ARG A 29 21.46 -12.61 4.08
C ARG A 29 21.98 -11.31 3.52
N ILE A 30 21.10 -10.52 2.93
CA ILE A 30 21.47 -9.29 2.24
C ILE A 30 20.49 -8.20 2.67
N GLY A 31 20.99 -7.04 3.09
CA GLY A 31 20.13 -5.88 3.32
C GLY A 31 19.51 -5.42 2.01
N ILE A 32 18.19 -5.22 1.99
CA ILE A 32 17.45 -4.86 0.77
C ILE A 32 17.86 -3.47 0.29
N GLU A 33 18.08 -2.52 1.20
CA GLU A 33 18.57 -1.19 0.83
C GLU A 33 19.94 -1.27 0.16
N GLU A 34 20.90 -2.00 0.75
CA GLU A 34 22.23 -2.19 0.17
C GLU A 34 22.15 -2.88 -1.21
N LEU A 35 21.28 -3.89 -1.34
CA LEU A 35 21.06 -4.59 -2.59
C LEU A 35 20.50 -3.65 -3.66
N PHE A 36 19.50 -2.85 -3.31
CA PHE A 36 18.92 -1.84 -4.19
C PHE A 36 19.98 -0.82 -4.62
N GLU A 37 20.76 -0.30 -3.68
CA GLU A 37 21.81 0.68 -3.98
C GLU A 37 22.92 0.11 -4.86
N LYS A 38 23.28 -1.18 -4.72
CA LYS A 38 24.35 -1.79 -5.51
C LYS A 38 23.92 -2.34 -6.87
N LYS A 39 22.65 -2.76 -7.01
CA LYS A 39 22.19 -3.53 -8.18
C LYS A 39 21.20 -2.78 -9.07
N THR A 40 20.59 -1.71 -8.58
CA THR A 40 19.63 -0.92 -9.35
C THR A 40 20.35 0.10 -10.22
N LYS A 41 19.91 0.23 -11.49
CA LYS A 41 20.43 1.23 -12.42
C LYS A 41 20.03 2.65 -11.98
N SER A 42 20.82 3.66 -12.37
CA SER A 42 20.57 5.07 -12.06
C SER A 42 19.16 5.51 -12.44
N GLU A 43 18.65 5.10 -13.60
CA GLU A 43 17.35 5.56 -14.10
C GLU A 43 16.20 5.10 -13.20
N ILE A 44 16.29 3.89 -12.66
CA ILE A 44 15.29 3.36 -11.73
C ILE A 44 15.42 4.04 -10.36
N LYS A 45 16.64 4.32 -9.90
CA LYS A 45 16.85 5.06 -8.66
C LYS A 45 16.28 6.46 -8.74
N ASP A 46 16.49 7.16 -9.85
CA ASP A 46 15.96 8.51 -10.08
C ASP A 46 14.43 8.52 -10.22
N ALA A 47 13.84 7.41 -10.69
CA ALA A 47 12.38 7.25 -10.72
C ALA A 47 11.79 7.11 -9.31
N PHE A 48 12.38 6.28 -8.43
CA PHE A 48 11.89 6.07 -7.06
C PHE A 48 12.31 7.17 -6.08
N PHE A 49 13.50 7.75 -6.26
CA PHE A 49 14.10 8.75 -5.39
C PHE A 49 14.59 9.96 -6.21
N PRO A 50 13.66 10.66 -6.91
CA PRO A 50 14.01 11.82 -7.71
C PRO A 50 14.77 12.86 -6.88
N TYR A 51 15.85 13.39 -7.45
CA TYR A 51 16.76 14.33 -6.78
C TYR A 51 17.41 13.79 -5.49
N GLY A 52 17.38 12.46 -5.27
CA GLY A 52 17.87 11.83 -4.05
C GLY A 52 16.97 12.01 -2.83
N ILE A 53 15.72 12.46 -3.01
CA ILE A 53 14.77 12.64 -1.92
C ILE A 53 14.40 11.26 -1.35
N LYS A 54 14.60 11.06 -0.04
CA LYS A 54 14.24 9.83 0.68
C LYS A 54 13.13 10.02 1.72
N ASN A 55 12.71 11.26 1.98
CA ASN A 55 11.61 11.55 2.89
C ASN A 55 10.27 11.26 2.19
N PRO A 56 9.40 10.40 2.75
CA PRO A 56 8.18 9.98 2.07
C PRO A 56 7.21 11.14 1.81
N MET A 57 7.04 12.05 2.78
CA MET A 57 6.18 13.23 2.60
C MET A 57 6.68 14.15 1.50
N ALA A 58 8.01 14.30 1.39
CA ALA A 58 8.61 15.10 0.32
C ALA A 58 8.45 14.44 -1.06
N LEU A 59 8.53 13.10 -1.13
CA LEU A 59 8.26 12.34 -2.36
C LEU A 59 6.81 12.51 -2.80
N GLU A 60 5.86 12.33 -1.88
CA GLU A 60 4.43 12.51 -2.14
C GLU A 60 4.10 13.94 -2.57
N THR A 61 4.68 14.94 -1.91
CA THR A 61 4.50 16.35 -2.28
C THR A 61 5.05 16.64 -3.67
N LEU A 62 6.22 16.09 -4.03
CA LEU A 62 6.78 16.23 -5.37
C LEU A 62 5.90 15.54 -6.41
N GLU A 63 5.36 14.37 -6.09
CA GLU A 63 4.46 13.64 -6.96
C GLU A 63 3.18 14.44 -7.25
N PHE A 64 2.58 15.03 -6.22
CA PHE A 64 1.42 15.92 -6.34
C PHE A 64 1.70 17.10 -7.28
N LEU A 65 2.85 17.76 -7.11
CA LEU A 65 3.25 18.86 -8.00
C LEU A 65 3.46 18.42 -9.45
N LYS A 66 4.02 17.22 -9.67
CA LYS A 66 4.18 16.63 -11.00
C LYS A 66 2.82 16.29 -11.61
N ALA A 67 1.93 15.67 -10.86
CA ALA A 67 0.58 15.30 -11.29
C ALA A 67 -0.21 16.52 -11.78
N ILE A 68 -0.16 17.64 -11.04
CA ILE A 68 -0.76 18.92 -11.47
C ILE A 68 -0.14 19.40 -12.78
N LYS A 69 1.19 19.43 -12.87
CA LYS A 69 1.90 19.94 -14.05
C LYS A 69 1.67 19.08 -15.29
N GLU A 70 1.55 17.78 -15.12
CA GLU A 70 1.43 16.79 -16.18
C GLU A 70 -0.03 16.45 -16.52
N GLU A 71 -1.00 17.05 -15.82
CA GLU A 71 -2.44 16.80 -15.97
C GLU A 71 -2.78 15.30 -15.91
N ARG A 72 -2.21 14.60 -14.92
CA ARG A 72 -2.46 13.17 -14.66
C ARG A 72 -2.81 12.93 -13.20
N ASP A 73 -3.35 11.74 -12.93
CA ASP A 73 -3.55 11.29 -11.56
C ASP A 73 -2.22 10.96 -10.87
N MET A 74 -2.24 11.07 -9.55
CA MET A 74 -1.22 10.50 -8.68
C MET A 74 -1.32 8.96 -8.69
N GLU A 75 -0.22 8.29 -8.38
CA GLU A 75 -0.16 6.86 -8.06
C GLU A 75 -1.13 6.55 -6.92
N THR A 76 -1.12 7.38 -5.87
CA THR A 76 -2.08 7.30 -4.77
C THR A 76 -3.20 8.34 -4.96
N SER A 77 -3.99 8.16 -6.02
CA SER A 77 -5.12 9.05 -6.33
C SER A 77 -6.27 8.92 -5.32
N GLY A 78 -7.23 9.85 -5.37
CA GLY A 78 -8.45 9.73 -4.56
C GLY A 78 -9.30 8.50 -4.90
N LEU A 79 -9.29 8.05 -6.16
CA LEU A 79 -10.00 6.83 -6.58
C LEU A 79 -9.29 5.57 -6.09
N GLU A 80 -7.96 5.53 -6.14
CA GLU A 80 -7.19 4.42 -5.56
C GLU A 80 -7.39 4.36 -4.05
N GLY A 81 -7.36 5.51 -3.37
CA GLY A 81 -7.66 5.59 -1.94
C GLY A 81 -9.08 5.12 -1.59
N LEU A 82 -10.08 5.44 -2.43
CA LEU A 82 -11.44 4.91 -2.27
C LEU A 82 -11.47 3.38 -2.40
N ARG A 83 -10.75 2.83 -3.37
CA ARG A 83 -10.64 1.37 -3.58
C ARG A 83 -9.97 0.67 -2.40
N ASP A 84 -8.92 1.25 -1.83
CA ASP A 84 -8.23 0.74 -0.64
C ASP A 84 -9.14 0.71 0.59
N LEU A 85 -9.95 1.75 0.78
CA LEU A 85 -10.96 1.81 1.84
C LEU A 85 -12.05 0.76 1.61
N ALA A 86 -12.56 0.63 0.38
CA ALA A 86 -13.56 -0.37 0.02
C ALA A 86 -13.06 -1.80 0.29
N ALA A 87 -11.77 -2.09 0.01
CA ALA A 87 -11.18 -3.39 0.33
C ALA A 87 -11.15 -3.65 1.84
N SER A 88 -10.79 -2.64 2.63
CA SER A 88 -10.80 -2.73 4.10
C SER A 88 -12.21 -2.93 4.65
N TYR A 89 -13.20 -2.21 4.13
CA TYR A 89 -14.60 -2.31 4.55
C TYR A 89 -15.22 -3.63 4.13
N ALA A 90 -14.87 -4.16 2.95
CA ALA A 90 -15.33 -5.49 2.51
C ALA A 90 -14.95 -6.62 3.49
N LEU A 91 -13.81 -6.51 4.17
CA LEU A 91 -13.43 -7.46 5.24
C LEU A 91 -14.39 -7.38 6.43
N ILE A 92 -14.76 -6.16 6.84
CA ILE A 92 -15.68 -5.93 7.95
C ILE A 92 -17.09 -6.41 7.56
N GLU A 93 -17.56 -6.05 6.38
CA GLU A 93 -18.85 -6.50 5.84
C GLU A 93 -18.93 -8.02 5.73
N SER A 94 -17.86 -8.66 5.27
CA SER A 94 -17.78 -10.12 5.20
C SER A 94 -17.91 -10.76 6.59
N SER A 95 -17.26 -10.18 7.60
CA SER A 95 -17.38 -10.62 8.99
C SER A 95 -18.80 -10.43 9.55
N LEU A 96 -19.46 -9.32 9.21
CA LEU A 96 -20.82 -9.02 9.69
C LEU A 96 -21.89 -9.88 9.01
N MET A 97 -21.70 -10.20 7.73
CA MET A 97 -22.67 -10.97 6.94
C MET A 97 -22.40 -12.48 6.95
N GLY A 98 -21.23 -12.92 7.42
CA GLY A 98 -20.84 -14.33 7.46
C GLY A 98 -20.67 -14.96 6.07
N GLN A 99 -20.37 -14.15 5.05
CA GLN A 99 -20.17 -14.60 3.67
C GLN A 99 -19.13 -13.73 2.96
N SER A 100 -18.59 -14.22 1.84
CA SER A 100 -17.66 -13.44 1.02
C SER A 100 -18.36 -12.26 0.35
N ILE A 101 -17.72 -11.09 0.37
CA ILE A 101 -18.23 -9.84 -0.20
C ILE A 101 -17.30 -9.40 -1.34
N LYS A 102 -17.89 -8.87 -2.42
CA LYS A 102 -17.12 -8.26 -3.51
C LYS A 102 -16.73 -6.83 -3.11
N VAL A 103 -15.46 -6.48 -3.31
CA VAL A 103 -14.99 -5.11 -3.07
C VAL A 103 -15.79 -4.10 -3.89
N ASP A 104 -16.12 -4.42 -5.15
CA ASP A 104 -16.95 -3.56 -6.02
C ASP A 104 -18.32 -3.24 -5.42
N ASP A 105 -18.94 -4.19 -4.70
CA ASP A 105 -20.24 -3.97 -4.06
C ASP A 105 -20.13 -2.97 -2.89
N VAL A 106 -18.96 -2.87 -2.26
CA VAL A 106 -18.68 -1.89 -1.20
C VAL A 106 -18.31 -0.54 -1.79
N GLU A 107 -17.40 -0.50 -2.77
CA GLU A 107 -16.97 0.74 -3.42
C GLU A 107 -18.14 1.50 -4.06
N THR A 108 -19.09 0.78 -4.65
CA THR A 108 -20.28 1.37 -5.28
C THR A 108 -21.39 1.76 -4.29
N GLY A 109 -21.21 1.50 -2.99
CA GLY A 109 -22.20 1.76 -1.94
C GLY A 109 -23.37 0.78 -1.92
N LYS A 110 -23.34 -0.30 -2.72
CA LYS A 110 -24.38 -1.35 -2.69
C LYS A 110 -24.39 -2.12 -1.37
N ILE A 111 -23.25 -2.22 -0.70
CA ILE A 111 -23.08 -2.78 0.65
C ILE A 111 -22.27 -1.77 1.46
N GLY A 112 -22.84 -1.26 2.55
CA GLY A 112 -22.19 -0.23 3.39
C GLY A 112 -22.79 -0.15 4.79
N ARG A 113 -23.03 -1.30 5.42
CA ARG A 113 -23.59 -1.37 6.77
C ARG A 113 -22.61 -0.84 7.82
N TYR A 114 -21.32 -1.06 7.63
CA TYR A 114 -20.27 -0.58 8.52
C TYR A 114 -20.28 0.95 8.65
N GLU A 115 -20.52 1.66 7.54
CA GLU A 115 -20.53 3.12 7.50
C GLU A 115 -21.94 3.74 7.65
N GLU A 116 -22.99 2.93 7.81
CA GLU A 116 -24.39 3.38 7.85
C GLU A 116 -24.65 4.41 8.96
N GLU A 117 -24.06 4.22 10.15
CA GLU A 117 -24.18 5.17 11.27
C GLU A 117 -23.56 6.53 10.93
N ILE A 118 -22.40 6.51 10.27
CA ILE A 118 -21.67 7.71 9.84
C ILE A 118 -22.48 8.43 8.76
N ASN A 119 -22.93 7.69 7.74
CA ASN A 119 -23.73 8.22 6.64
C ASN A 119 -25.03 8.85 7.17
N THR A 120 -25.69 8.21 8.13
CA THR A 120 -26.87 8.74 8.81
C THR A 120 -26.56 10.04 9.55
N TYR A 121 -25.47 10.09 10.33
CA TYR A 121 -25.07 11.28 11.09
C TYR A 121 -24.77 12.47 10.16
N TYR A 122 -24.10 12.23 9.03
CA TYR A 122 -23.74 13.27 8.06
C TYR A 122 -24.81 13.52 6.98
N SER A 123 -25.93 12.79 7.00
CA SER A 123 -26.99 12.88 5.98
C SER A 123 -26.49 12.60 4.55
N VAL A 124 -25.56 11.67 4.42
CA VAL A 124 -25.08 11.15 3.13
C VAL A 124 -25.89 9.88 2.79
N THR A 125 -26.37 9.78 1.55
CA THR A 125 -27.20 8.66 1.08
C THR A 125 -26.43 7.79 0.11
#